data_AF-A0A559JL10-F1
#
_entry.id   AF-A0A559JL10-F1
#
_cell.length_a   1.000
_cell.length_b   1.000
_cell.length_c   1.000
_cell.angle_alpha   90.00
_cell.angle_beta   90.00
_cell.angle_gamma   90.00
#
_symmetry.space_group_name_H-M   'P 1'
#
loop_
_entity.id
_entity.type
_entity.pdbx_description
1 polymer ?
#
loop_
_entity_poly.entity_id
_entity_poly.type
_entity_poly.pdbx_seq_one_letter_code
_entity_poly.pdbx_strand_id
1 'polypeptide(L)'
;MIPQRKFGLEIYGGRAQEIAARTSPFDSYDELLILESEEHLHSVLVLLDRLKEPYERCELLWLGTDTWDRGELFADYAFVTDRGNVYVDLKTVAMFSLHAAKPDAEPAPAWLQLQEHLIGSVTSVGIPLLLIDRQLTELADKIARVYGCSAEWHD
;
A
#
# COMPACT_ATOMS: atom_id res chain seq x y z
N MET A 1 -11.38 -8.16 3.14
CA MET A 1 -11.35 -6.69 3.24
C MET A 1 -10.80 -6.16 1.92
N ILE A 2 -11.32 -5.06 1.37
CA ILE A 2 -10.79 -4.46 0.13
C ILE A 2 -9.80 -3.34 0.54
N PRO A 3 -8.58 -3.30 -0.02
CA PRO A 3 -7.63 -2.23 0.26
C PRO A 3 -8.19 -0.86 -0.10
N GLN A 4 -7.86 0.16 0.69
CA GLN A 4 -8.36 1.51 0.47
C GLN A 4 -7.22 2.52 0.45
N ARG A 5 -7.31 3.48 -0.47
CA ARG A 5 -6.38 4.61 -0.47
C ARG A 5 -6.61 5.49 0.76
N LYS A 6 -5.53 5.99 1.34
CA LYS A 6 -5.49 6.97 2.43
C LYS A 6 -4.48 8.06 2.08
N PHE A 7 -4.64 9.21 2.69
CA PHE A 7 -3.76 10.36 2.46
C PHE A 7 -2.74 10.45 3.59
N GLY A 8 -1.45 10.47 3.24
CA GLY A 8 -0.35 10.63 4.19
C GLY A 8 0.19 12.05 4.17
N LEU A 9 0.49 12.58 5.36
CA LEU A 9 1.25 13.81 5.57
C LEU A 9 2.43 13.52 6.50
N GLU A 10 3.64 13.47 5.95
CA GLU A 10 4.86 13.37 6.75
C GLU A 10 5.25 14.77 7.21
N ILE A 11 5.31 14.97 8.53
CA ILE A 11 5.58 16.28 9.14
C ILE A 11 7.06 16.39 9.50
N TYR A 12 7.72 17.46 9.07
CA TYR A 12 9.13 17.67 9.43
C TYR A 12 9.24 18.66 10.58
N GLY A 13 9.63 18.20 11.77
CA GLY A 13 9.87 19.12 12.89
C GLY A 13 9.53 18.59 14.28
N GLY A 14 9.11 17.33 14.42
CA GLY A 14 8.82 16.74 15.74
C GLY A 14 7.48 17.19 16.33
N ARG A 15 6.59 17.76 15.50
CA ARG A 15 5.30 18.31 15.93
C ARG A 15 4.11 17.47 15.47
N ALA A 16 4.36 16.31 14.85
CA ALA A 16 3.28 15.42 14.39
C ALA A 16 2.27 15.09 15.49
N GLN A 17 2.72 14.77 16.71
CA GLN A 17 1.82 14.45 17.82
C GLN A 17 0.94 15.65 18.25
N GLU A 18 1.50 16.87 18.30
CA GLU A 18 0.73 18.09 18.61
C GLU A 18 -0.34 18.34 17.56
N ILE A 19 0.02 18.15 16.28
CA ILE A 19 -0.89 18.34 15.15
C ILE A 19 -1.96 17.24 15.15
N ALA A 20 -1.58 15.98 15.36
CA ALA A 20 -2.49 14.85 15.45
C ALA A 20 -3.56 15.07 16.54
N ALA A 21 -3.17 15.57 17.71
CA ALA A 21 -4.10 15.88 18.80
C ALA A 21 -5.14 16.96 18.42
N ARG A 22 -4.80 17.87 17.50
CA ARG A 22 -5.70 18.94 17.04
C ARG A 22 -6.56 18.54 15.85
N THR A 23 -6.11 17.59 15.05
CA THR A 23 -6.76 17.23 13.79
C THR A 23 -7.48 15.89 13.86
N SER A 24 -7.17 15.06 14.86
CA SER A 24 -7.72 13.72 15.04
C SER A 24 -7.62 12.87 13.77
N PRO A 25 -6.40 12.57 13.28
CA PRO A 25 -6.20 11.79 12.06
C PRO A 25 -6.83 10.40 12.17
N PHE A 26 -7.08 9.77 11.03
CA PHE A 26 -7.58 8.39 10.98
C PHE A 26 -6.61 7.44 11.69
N ASP A 27 -5.31 7.60 11.42
CA ASP A 27 -4.24 6.90 12.11
C ASP A 27 -2.94 7.75 12.08
N SER A 28 -1.89 7.30 12.75
CA SER A 28 -0.59 7.96 12.74
C SER A 28 0.55 6.98 12.98
N TYR A 29 1.72 7.28 12.43
CA TYR A 29 2.93 6.49 12.61
C TYR A 29 4.16 7.41 12.64
N ASP A 30 4.87 7.47 13.77
CA ASP A 30 6.00 8.39 13.95
C ASP A 30 5.63 9.84 13.59
N GLU A 31 6.23 10.43 12.55
CA GLU A 31 5.91 11.78 12.05
C GLU A 31 4.83 11.82 10.94
N LEU A 32 4.23 10.67 10.61
CA LEU A 32 3.22 10.54 9.56
C LEU A 32 1.80 10.62 10.12
N LEU A 33 1.00 11.53 9.57
CA LEU A 33 -0.44 11.60 9.79
C LEU A 33 -1.18 10.92 8.63
N ILE A 34 -2.12 10.05 8.96
CA ILE A 34 -2.90 9.28 7.98
C ILE A 34 -4.35 9.75 8.05
N LEU A 35 -4.88 10.21 6.92
CA LEU A 35 -6.19 10.84 6.81
C LEU A 35 -7.11 10.02 5.91
N GLU A 36 -8.41 10.04 6.22
CA GLU A 36 -9.40 9.19 5.56
C GLU A 36 -10.03 9.84 4.32
N SER A 37 -10.07 11.16 4.24
CA SER A 37 -10.77 11.88 3.18
C SER A 37 -10.04 13.13 2.71
N GLU A 38 -10.35 13.58 1.50
CA GLU A 38 -9.83 14.85 0.95
C GLU A 38 -10.27 16.06 1.78
N GLU A 39 -11.48 16.04 2.33
CA GLU A 39 -11.98 17.11 3.20
C GLU A 39 -11.14 17.23 4.49
N HIS A 40 -10.79 16.09 5.08
CA HIS A 40 -9.92 16.04 6.24
C HIS A 40 -8.51 16.51 5.90
N LEU A 41 -7.97 16.02 4.78
CA LEU A 41 -6.69 16.49 4.22
C LEU A 41 -6.68 18.01 4.06
N HIS A 42 -7.68 18.59 3.40
CA HIS A 42 -7.76 20.03 3.22
C HIS A 42 -7.74 20.79 4.55
N SER A 43 -8.50 20.32 5.53
CA SER A 43 -8.57 20.93 6.87
C SER A 43 -7.22 20.90 7.60
N VAL A 44 -6.48 19.79 7.51
CA VAL A 44 -5.14 19.67 8.09
C VAL A 44 -4.14 20.57 7.37
N LEU A 45 -4.20 20.64 6.04
CA LEU A 45 -3.30 21.49 5.25
C LEU A 45 -3.44 22.98 5.59
N VAL A 46 -4.66 23.47 5.82
CA VAL A 46 -4.91 24.84 6.28
C VAL A 46 -4.28 25.10 7.64
N LEU A 47 -4.31 24.12 8.55
CA LEU A 47 -3.64 24.22 9.84
C LEU A 47 -2.12 24.28 9.68
N LEU A 48 -1.53 23.38 8.88
CA LEU A 48 -0.09 23.33 8.64
C LEU A 48 0.43 24.63 8.03
N ASP A 49 -0.27 25.19 7.05
CA ASP A 49 0.09 26.48 6.44
C ASP A 49 0.08 27.62 7.46
N ARG A 50 -0.96 27.70 8.30
CA ARG A 50 -1.03 28.69 9.39
C ARG A 50 0.11 28.54 10.40
N LEU A 51 0.50 27.31 10.69
CA LEU A 51 1.62 27.00 11.58
C LEU A 51 2.99 27.16 10.90
N LYS A 52 3.01 27.33 9.57
CA LYS A 52 4.21 27.28 8.72
C LYS A 52 5.02 26.00 8.92
N GLU A 53 4.31 24.90 9.15
CA GLU A 53 4.92 23.60 9.38
C GLU A 53 5.25 22.94 8.03
N PRO A 54 6.51 22.55 7.78
CA PRO A 54 6.86 21.84 6.56
C PRO A 54 6.36 20.40 6.58
N TYR A 55 5.94 19.91 5.43
CA TYR A 55 5.43 18.55 5.27
C TYR A 55 5.67 18.02 3.84
N GLU A 56 5.66 16.70 3.69
CA GLU A 56 5.55 16.01 2.41
C GLU A 56 4.21 15.25 2.34
N ARG A 57 3.64 15.16 1.13
CA ARG A 57 2.43 14.37 0.89
C ARG A 57 2.81 13.02 0.29
N CYS A 58 2.15 11.97 0.76
CA CYS A 58 2.22 10.66 0.13
C CYS A 58 0.81 10.05 0.01
N GLU A 59 0.67 9.11 -0.92
CA GLU A 59 -0.53 8.30 -1.06
C GLU A 59 -0.26 6.93 -0.46
N LEU A 60 -1.15 6.46 0.40
CA LEU A 60 -0.97 5.21 1.12
C LEU A 60 -2.06 4.23 0.72
N LEU A 61 -1.73 2.95 0.67
CA LEU A 61 -2.71 1.88 0.59
C LEU A 61 -2.87 1.27 1.98
N TRP A 62 -4.06 1.38 2.54
CA TRP A 62 -4.43 0.73 3.79
C TRP A 62 -4.83 -0.72 3.54
N LEU A 63 -4.10 -1.64 4.16
CA LEU A 63 -4.24 -3.09 4.00
C LEU A 63 -5.12 -3.73 5.09
N GLY A 64 -5.51 -2.97 6.12
CA GLY A 64 -6.25 -3.48 7.28
C GLY A 64 -5.33 -3.96 8.41
N THR A 65 -5.86 -4.74 9.35
CA THR A 65 -5.16 -5.08 10.60
C THR A 65 -4.56 -6.48 10.68
N ASP A 66 -4.91 -7.44 9.80
CA ASP A 66 -4.30 -8.78 9.82
C ASP A 66 -4.70 -9.74 8.66
N THR A 67 -5.20 -9.21 7.54
CA THR A 67 -5.70 -10.08 6.44
C THR A 67 -4.65 -10.45 5.39
N TRP A 68 -3.41 -9.97 5.54
CA TRP A 68 -2.39 -10.09 4.52
C TRP A 68 -1.31 -11.09 4.91
N ASP A 69 -1.03 -12.01 4.01
CA ASP A 69 0.15 -12.86 4.07
C ASP A 69 1.37 -11.99 3.77
N ARG A 70 2.33 -11.97 4.71
CA ARG A 70 3.53 -11.14 4.61
C ARG A 70 4.55 -11.86 3.76
N GLY A 71 4.98 -11.23 2.67
CA GLY A 71 6.08 -11.71 1.83
C GLY A 71 7.44 -11.35 2.41
N GLU A 72 8.50 -11.74 1.72
CA GLU A 72 9.88 -11.51 2.18
C GLU A 72 10.23 -10.02 2.27
N LEU A 73 9.65 -9.21 1.39
CA LEU A 73 9.91 -7.77 1.32
C LEU A 73 8.97 -6.95 2.23
N PHE A 74 8.09 -7.60 3.03
CA PHE A 74 7.07 -6.89 3.80
C PHE A 74 7.66 -5.78 4.68
N ALA A 75 8.74 -6.08 5.42
CA ALA A 75 9.33 -5.15 6.37
C ALA A 75 10.04 -3.94 5.71
N ASP A 76 10.37 -4.04 4.42
CA ASP A 76 11.05 -2.97 3.68
C ASP A 76 10.07 -1.97 3.06
N TYR A 77 8.79 -2.37 2.88
CA TYR A 77 7.80 -1.58 2.15
C TYR A 77 6.54 -1.27 2.95
N ALA A 78 6.26 -2.03 4.00
CA ALA A 78 5.08 -1.88 4.83
C ALA A 78 5.44 -1.46 6.26
N PHE A 79 4.59 -0.63 6.85
CA PHE A 79 4.67 -0.30 8.27
C PHE A 79 3.35 -0.64 8.96
N VAL A 80 3.46 -0.90 10.27
CA VAL A 80 2.33 -1.26 11.12
C VAL A 80 2.20 -0.20 12.21
N THR A 81 1.02 0.40 12.33
CA THR A 81 0.75 1.42 13.36
C THR A 81 0.50 0.77 14.72
N ASP A 82 0.50 1.57 15.79
CA ASP A 82 0.15 1.11 17.14
C ASP A 82 -1.28 0.54 17.22
N ARG A 83 -2.14 0.90 16.27
CA ARG A 83 -3.51 0.37 16.13
C ARG A 83 -3.55 -0.97 15.38
N GLY A 84 -2.39 -1.47 14.94
CA GLY A 84 -2.24 -2.70 14.16
C GLY A 84 -2.58 -2.53 12.68
N ASN A 85 -2.87 -1.33 12.20
CA ASN A 85 -3.16 -1.11 10.78
C ASN A 85 -1.87 -1.20 9.97
N VAL A 86 -1.96 -1.86 8.82
CA VAL A 86 -0.86 -2.03 7.88
C VAL A 86 -1.03 -1.06 6.70
N TYR A 87 0.05 -0.40 6.33
CA TYR A 87 0.10 0.54 5.21
C TYR A 87 1.33 0.31 4.35
N VAL A 88 1.19 0.64 3.06
CA VAL A 88 2.30 0.72 2.09
C VAL A 88 2.20 2.04 1.30
N ASP A 89 3.34 2.54 0.84
CA ASP A 89 3.40 3.74 0.00
C ASP A 89 3.08 3.39 -1.48
N LEU A 90 2.06 4.04 -2.04
CA LEU A 90 1.65 3.88 -3.43
C LEU A 90 2.67 4.46 -4.42
N LYS A 91 3.74 5.12 -3.99
CA LYS A 91 4.87 5.50 -4.85
C LYS A 91 5.85 4.35 -5.06
N THR A 92 5.98 3.44 -4.10
CA THR A 92 6.94 2.31 -4.14
C THR A 92 6.30 0.96 -4.41
N VAL A 93 5.03 0.76 -4.03
CA VAL A 93 4.35 -0.54 -4.16
C VAL A 93 3.30 -0.55 -5.27
N ALA A 94 3.31 -1.59 -6.12
CA ALA A 94 2.25 -1.86 -7.11
C ALA A 94 1.41 -3.08 -6.71
N MET A 95 0.12 -3.05 -7.04
CA MET A 95 -0.85 -4.11 -6.74
C MET A 95 -1.39 -4.75 -8.02
N PHE A 96 -1.53 -6.07 -8.05
CA PHE A 96 -2.10 -6.78 -9.19
C PHE A 96 -2.81 -8.07 -8.81
N SER A 97 -3.58 -8.61 -9.76
CA SER A 97 -4.13 -9.97 -9.71
C SER A 97 -3.60 -10.79 -10.88
N LEU A 98 -3.40 -12.10 -10.66
CA LEU A 98 -2.94 -13.01 -11.69
C LEU A 98 -4.11 -13.82 -12.26
N HIS A 99 -4.26 -13.81 -13.59
CA HIS A 99 -5.36 -14.48 -14.28
C HIS A 99 -4.83 -15.45 -15.33
N ALA A 100 -5.52 -16.58 -15.51
CA ALA A 100 -5.29 -17.45 -16.66
C ALA A 100 -5.76 -16.73 -17.93
N ALA A 101 -4.83 -16.45 -18.85
CA ALA A 101 -5.13 -15.78 -20.11
C ALA A 101 -5.29 -16.78 -21.28
N LYS A 102 -4.87 -18.03 -21.08
CA LYS A 102 -4.95 -19.11 -22.07
C LYS A 102 -5.57 -20.38 -21.45
N PRO A 103 -6.16 -21.28 -22.27
CA PRO A 103 -6.72 -22.55 -21.78
C PRO A 103 -5.70 -23.47 -21.10
N ASP A 104 -4.44 -23.38 -21.51
CA ASP A 104 -3.30 -24.15 -21.01
C ASP A 104 -2.44 -23.39 -20.00
N ALA A 105 -2.95 -22.27 -19.47
CA ALA A 105 -2.22 -21.46 -18.50
C ALA A 105 -1.94 -22.24 -17.20
N GLU A 106 -0.79 -21.94 -16.59
CA GLU A 106 -0.32 -22.56 -15.35
C GLU A 106 -0.10 -21.50 -14.25
N PRO A 107 -1.16 -21.03 -13.56
CA PRO A 107 -1.02 -19.97 -12.55
C PRO A 107 -0.19 -20.35 -11.33
N ALA A 108 -0.17 -21.63 -10.94
CA ALA A 108 0.55 -22.09 -9.75
C ALA A 108 2.09 -21.95 -9.90
N PRO A 109 2.72 -22.37 -11.02
CA PRO A 109 4.12 -22.05 -11.29
C PRO A 109 4.43 -20.54 -11.34
N ALA A 110 3.57 -19.73 -11.97
CA ALA A 110 3.74 -18.28 -12.00
C ALA A 110 3.71 -17.67 -10.60
N TRP A 111 2.76 -18.10 -9.78
CA TRP A 111 2.66 -17.70 -8.38
C TRP A 111 3.95 -18.04 -7.61
N LEU A 112 4.44 -19.27 -7.74
CA LEU A 112 5.66 -19.71 -7.05
C LEU A 112 6.88 -18.85 -7.40
N GLN A 113 7.04 -18.47 -8.68
CA GLN A 113 8.13 -17.56 -9.07
C GLN A 113 7.94 -16.14 -8.54
N LEU A 114 6.70 -15.66 -8.42
CA LEU A 114 6.42 -14.32 -7.90
C LEU A 114 6.66 -14.22 -6.39
N GLN A 115 6.55 -15.32 -5.64
CA GLN A 115 6.66 -15.32 -4.17
C GLN A 115 7.97 -14.70 -3.65
N GLU A 116 9.09 -14.88 -4.37
CA GLU A 116 10.40 -14.29 -4.03
C GLU A 116 10.42 -12.76 -4.11
N HIS A 117 9.41 -12.15 -4.73
CA HIS A 117 9.33 -10.72 -4.98
C HIS A 117 8.13 -10.06 -4.30
N LEU A 118 7.33 -10.84 -3.55
CA LEU A 118 6.14 -10.31 -2.90
C LEU A 118 6.49 -9.51 -1.65
N ILE A 119 5.86 -8.35 -1.55
CA ILE A 119 5.69 -7.60 -0.31
C ILE A 119 4.60 -8.28 0.53
N GLY A 120 3.53 -8.72 -0.12
CA GLY A 120 2.48 -9.49 0.52
C GLY A 120 1.34 -9.86 -0.43
N SER A 121 0.41 -10.67 0.07
CA SER A 121 -0.79 -11.05 -0.66
C SER A 121 -2.03 -11.15 0.23
N VAL A 122 -3.20 -10.94 -0.36
CA VAL A 122 -4.49 -11.26 0.28
C VAL A 122 -5.39 -11.95 -0.72
N THR A 123 -6.11 -12.98 -0.27
CA THR A 123 -7.18 -13.56 -1.09
C THR A 123 -8.48 -12.81 -0.80
N SER A 124 -8.98 -12.07 -1.80
CA SER A 124 -10.26 -11.39 -1.73
C SER A 124 -11.20 -11.96 -2.79
N VAL A 125 -12.36 -12.48 -2.38
CA VAL A 125 -13.38 -13.03 -3.30
C VAL A 125 -12.81 -14.12 -4.23
N GLY A 126 -11.85 -14.92 -3.73
CA GLY A 126 -11.26 -16.05 -4.46
C GLY A 126 -10.18 -15.69 -5.49
N ILE A 127 -9.88 -14.39 -5.67
CA ILE A 127 -8.77 -13.92 -6.51
C ILE A 127 -7.70 -13.33 -5.59
N PRO A 128 -6.44 -13.79 -5.67
CA PRO A 128 -5.39 -13.20 -4.89
C PRO A 128 -5.01 -11.82 -5.43
N LEU A 129 -4.93 -10.86 -4.52
CA LEU A 129 -4.28 -9.57 -4.73
C LEU A 129 -2.84 -9.69 -4.23
N LEU A 130 -1.91 -9.26 -5.07
CA LEU A 130 -0.47 -9.37 -4.89
C LEU A 130 0.14 -7.98 -4.81
N LEU A 131 1.08 -7.77 -3.90
CA LEU A 131 1.86 -6.53 -3.79
C LEU A 131 3.33 -6.83 -4.08
N ILE A 132 3.94 -5.98 -4.92
CA ILE A 132 5.37 -6.03 -5.26
C ILE A 132 5.96 -4.62 -5.30
N ASP A 133 7.28 -4.52 -5.33
CA ASP A 133 7.96 -3.28 -5.73
C ASP A 133 7.49 -2.87 -7.14
N ARG A 134 7.07 -1.61 -7.30
CA ARG A 134 6.62 -1.04 -8.58
C ARG A 134 7.66 -1.16 -9.68
N GLN A 135 8.95 -1.16 -9.35
CA GLN A 135 10.02 -1.35 -10.33
C GLN A 135 10.05 -2.76 -10.93
N LEU A 136 9.39 -3.74 -10.29
CA LEU A 136 9.31 -5.14 -10.72
C LEU A 136 8.05 -5.46 -11.54
N THR A 137 7.24 -4.47 -11.89
CA THR A 137 6.03 -4.65 -12.71
C THR A 137 6.30 -5.37 -14.04
N GLU A 138 7.37 -5.00 -14.75
CA GLU A 138 7.77 -5.69 -15.98
C GLU A 138 8.17 -7.15 -15.75
N LEU A 139 8.80 -7.45 -14.61
CA LEU A 139 9.18 -8.81 -14.24
C LEU A 139 7.92 -9.65 -14.01
N ALA A 140 6.95 -9.11 -13.27
CA ALA A 140 5.69 -9.78 -13.02
C ALA A 140 4.93 -10.08 -14.31
N ASP A 141 4.87 -9.12 -15.24
CA ASP A 141 4.26 -9.34 -16.56
C ASP A 141 5.01 -10.43 -17.37
N LYS A 142 6.35 -10.46 -17.31
CA LYS A 142 7.16 -11.49 -17.99
C LYS A 142 6.87 -12.87 -17.40
N ILE A 143 6.86 -13.01 -16.07
CA ILE A 143 6.54 -14.27 -15.38
C ILE A 143 5.13 -14.72 -15.76
N ALA A 144 4.13 -13.85 -15.65
CA ALA A 144 2.75 -14.17 -16.01
C ALA A 144 2.67 -14.69 -17.46
N ARG A 145 3.30 -14.00 -18.42
CA ARG A 145 3.28 -14.41 -19.83
C ARG A 145 3.93 -15.76 -20.10
N VAL A 146 5.04 -16.08 -19.41
CA VAL A 146 5.74 -17.38 -19.57
C VAL A 146 4.80 -18.54 -19.27
N TYR A 147 3.93 -18.39 -18.28
CA TYR A 147 2.98 -19.42 -17.87
C TYR A 147 1.57 -19.25 -18.46
N GLY A 148 1.41 -18.45 -19.52
CA GLY A 148 0.11 -18.25 -20.16
C GLY A 148 -0.90 -17.44 -19.32
N CYS A 149 -0.43 -16.75 -18.30
CA CYS A 149 -1.21 -15.86 -17.45
C CYS A 149 -1.09 -14.39 -17.90
N SER A 150 -1.91 -13.53 -17.29
CA SER A 150 -1.82 -12.07 -17.36
C SER A 150 -1.88 -11.46 -15.96
N ALA A 151 -1.14 -10.38 -15.75
CA ALA A 151 -1.29 -9.53 -14.57
C ALA A 151 -2.33 -8.42 -14.87
N GLU A 152 -3.33 -8.30 -14.01
CA GLU A 152 -4.27 -7.19 -14.00
C GLU A 152 -3.85 -6.22 -12.90
N TRP A 153 -3.39 -5.03 -13.28
CA TRP A 153 -2.87 -4.02 -12.37
C TRP A 153 -3.99 -3.16 -11.78
N HIS A 154 -3.90 -2.89 -10.48
CA HIS A 154 -4.85 -2.08 -9.72
C HIS A 154 -4.15 -0.81 -9.25
N ASP A 155 -4.50 0.33 -9.86
CA ASP A 155 -3.98 1.65 -9.48
C ASP A 155 -4.71 2.22 -8.26
#